data_AF-A0A1Y0KQ84-F1
#
_entry.id   AF-A0A1Y0KQ84-F1
#
_cell.length_a   1.000
_cell.length_b   1.000
_cell.length_c   1.000
_cell.angle_alpha   90.00
_cell.angle_beta   90.00
_cell.angle_gamma   90.00
#
_symmetry.space_group_name_H-M   'P 1'
#
loop_
_entity.id
_entity.type
_entity.pdbx_description
1 polymer ?
#
loop_
_entity_poly.entity_id
_entity_poly.type
_entity_poly.pdbx_seq_one_letter_code
_entity_poly.pdbx_strand_id
1 'polypeptide(L)'
;MIDDFKRYLEHMPIKSDVSLSVLKGHLLIEELIWSLIRSKVVSSSELEKTRFSFEQLTYLARALSGDSGDSWVWDSVKKLNRIRNLLAHRLEPKNLNVKLSELYISIQKGLSEEKEISSIALVGELHWYLGALYLSLSARLHVKPKTLLGMSPEELAKIVLNE
;
A
#
# COMPACT_ATOMS: atom_id res chain seq x y z
N MET A 1 13.95 0.96 0.49
CA MET A 1 13.48 0.48 -0.83
C MET A 1 14.06 -0.88 -1.22
N ILE A 2 15.39 -1.10 -1.25
CA ILE A 2 15.98 -2.42 -1.54
C ILE A 2 15.56 -3.46 -0.49
N ASP A 3 15.60 -3.12 0.79
CA ASP A 3 15.21 -4.04 1.87
C ASP A 3 13.70 -4.33 1.86
N ASP A 4 12.88 -3.34 1.48
CA ASP A 4 11.44 -3.54 1.28
C ASP A 4 11.17 -4.54 0.16
N PHE A 5 11.91 -4.43 -0.96
CA PHE A 5 11.79 -5.38 -2.07
C PHE A 5 12.20 -6.80 -1.67
N LYS A 6 13.30 -6.95 -0.91
CA LYS A 6 13.71 -8.25 -0.36
C LYS A 6 12.64 -8.85 0.54
N ARG A 7 12.12 -8.06 1.48
CA ARG A 7 11.05 -8.47 2.39
C ARG A 7 9.79 -8.94 1.63
N TYR A 8 9.43 -8.23 0.56
CA TYR A 8 8.33 -8.65 -0.31
C TYR A 8 8.58 -10.02 -0.93
N LEU A 9 9.75 -10.23 -1.54
CA LEU A 9 10.12 -11.50 -2.17
C LEU A 9 10.21 -12.67 -1.17
N GLU A 10 10.70 -12.41 0.05
CA GLU A 10 10.82 -13.42 1.10
C GLU A 10 9.47 -13.96 1.57
N HIS A 11 8.42 -13.13 1.58
CA HIS A 11 7.12 -13.49 2.13
C HIS A 11 6.06 -13.81 1.07
N MET A 12 6.28 -13.43 -0.19
CA MET A 12 5.31 -13.68 -1.25
C MET A 12 5.43 -15.09 -1.83
N PRO A 13 4.34 -15.85 -1.82
CA PRO A 13 4.34 -17.24 -2.27
C PRO A 13 4.19 -17.34 -3.79
N ILE A 14 5.32 -17.28 -4.52
CA ILE A 14 5.36 -17.28 -6.00
C ILE A 14 4.61 -18.47 -6.64
N LYS A 15 4.53 -19.61 -5.94
CA LYS A 15 3.88 -20.85 -6.42
C LYS A 15 2.68 -21.27 -5.56
N SER A 16 1.82 -20.34 -5.15
CA SER A 16 0.58 -20.66 -4.44
C SER A 16 -0.68 -20.31 -5.21
N ASP A 17 -1.82 -20.72 -4.66
CA ASP A 17 -3.12 -20.28 -5.12
C ASP A 17 -3.34 -18.78 -4.85
N VAL A 18 -4.30 -18.22 -5.57
CA VAL A 18 -4.67 -16.79 -5.52
C VAL A 18 -5.04 -16.35 -4.10
N SER A 19 -5.70 -17.19 -3.31
CA SER A 19 -6.17 -16.82 -1.98
C SER A 19 -5.00 -16.55 -1.04
N LEU A 20 -3.99 -17.44 -1.06
CA LEU A 20 -2.79 -17.28 -0.27
C LEU A 20 -1.96 -16.06 -0.73
N SER A 21 -1.84 -15.83 -2.04
CA SER A 21 -1.15 -14.65 -2.59
C SER A 21 -1.85 -13.34 -2.20
N VAL A 22 -3.18 -13.27 -2.29
CA VAL A 22 -3.96 -12.10 -1.85
C VAL A 22 -3.81 -11.87 -0.35
N LEU A 23 -3.89 -12.92 0.46
CA LEU A 23 -3.75 -12.81 1.91
C LEU A 23 -2.37 -12.27 2.29
N LYS A 24 -1.29 -12.86 1.74
CA LYS A 24 0.09 -12.43 2.02
C LYS A 24 0.34 -11.01 1.52
N GLY A 25 -0.12 -10.67 0.32
CA GLY A 25 -0.02 -9.31 -0.22
C GLY A 25 -0.76 -8.29 0.65
N HIS A 26 -1.96 -8.63 1.12
CA HIS A 26 -2.74 -7.78 2.03
C HIS A 26 -1.99 -7.54 3.36
N LEU A 27 -1.45 -8.58 3.98
CA LEU A 27 -0.70 -8.47 5.24
C LEU A 27 0.55 -7.60 5.08
N LEU A 28 1.31 -7.78 3.99
CA LEU A 28 2.49 -6.97 3.69
C LEU A 28 2.13 -5.49 3.48
N ILE A 29 1.03 -5.21 2.79
CA ILE A 29 0.53 -3.85 2.60
C ILE A 29 0.02 -3.25 3.91
N GLU A 30 -0.68 -4.01 4.75
CA GLU A 30 -1.12 -3.56 6.07
C GLU A 30 0.07 -3.20 6.97
N GLU A 31 1.12 -4.00 6.94
CA GLU A 31 2.36 -3.72 7.66
C GLU A 31 3.03 -2.41 7.20
N LEU A 32 3.05 -2.16 5.89
CA LEU A 32 3.53 -0.89 5.34
C LEU A 32 2.66 0.30 5.74
N ILE A 33 1.33 0.14 5.73
CA ILE A 33 0.38 1.17 6.18
C ILE A 33 0.66 1.53 7.65
N TRP A 34 0.86 0.53 8.51
CA TRP A 34 1.25 0.76 9.91
C TRP A 34 2.58 1.48 10.03
N SER A 35 3.58 1.06 9.25
CA SER A 35 4.90 1.72 9.23
C SER A 35 4.81 3.18 8.80
N LEU A 36 3.97 3.48 7.81
CA LEU A 36 3.67 4.83 7.37
C LEU A 36 3.03 5.65 8.49
N ILE A 37 1.99 5.14 9.15
CA ILE A 37 1.35 5.83 10.28
C ILE A 37 2.38 6.11 11.38
N ARG A 38 3.16 5.10 11.79
CA ARG A 38 4.22 5.23 12.80
C ARG A 38 5.21 6.33 12.48
N SER A 39 5.57 6.49 11.20
CA SER A 39 6.51 7.53 10.76
C SER A 39 5.95 8.96 10.81
N LYS A 40 4.62 9.13 10.90
CA LYS A 40 3.94 10.44 10.77
C LYS A 40 3.30 10.92 12.07
N VAL A 41 3.21 10.07 13.09
CA VAL A 41 2.59 10.41 14.39
C VAL A 41 3.62 10.42 15.50
N VAL A 42 3.44 11.32 16.48
CA VAL A 42 4.38 11.47 17.61
C VAL A 42 4.32 10.26 18.56
N SER A 43 3.12 9.73 18.82
CA SER A 43 2.92 8.60 19.73
C SER A 43 2.09 7.51 19.04
N SER A 44 2.76 6.67 18.25
CA SER A 44 2.12 5.56 17.55
C SER A 44 1.63 4.47 18.48
N SER A 45 2.25 4.33 19.66
CA SER A 45 1.88 3.34 20.68
C SER A 45 0.45 3.51 21.20
N GLU A 46 -0.09 4.74 21.22
CA GLU A 46 -1.49 4.96 21.58
C GLU A 46 -2.45 4.48 20.49
N LEU A 47 -2.07 4.61 19.22
CA LEU A 47 -2.87 4.12 18.10
C LEU A 47 -2.87 2.59 18.02
N GLU A 48 -1.76 1.94 18.34
CA GLU A 48 -1.62 0.48 18.33
C GLU A 48 -2.49 -0.23 19.39
N LYS A 49 -2.87 0.48 20.46
CA LYS A 49 -3.82 -0.05 21.46
C LYS A 49 -5.24 -0.17 20.91
N THR A 50 -5.54 0.49 19.80
CA THR A 50 -6.86 0.47 19.18
C THR A 50 -7.01 -0.71 18.22
N ARG A 51 -8.25 -1.16 18.01
CA ARG A 51 -8.56 -2.22 17.04
C ARG A 51 -9.02 -1.61 15.73
N PHE A 52 -8.10 -0.96 15.02
CA PHE A 52 -8.43 -0.46 13.69
C PHE A 52 -8.69 -1.61 12.71
N SER A 53 -9.72 -1.45 11.89
CA SER A 53 -9.86 -2.24 10.68
C SER A 53 -8.86 -1.77 9.62
N PHE A 54 -8.51 -2.64 8.68
CA PHE A 54 -7.67 -2.27 7.53
C PHE A 54 -8.18 -1.02 6.78
N GLU A 55 -9.51 -0.89 6.65
CA GLU A 55 -10.12 0.27 6.00
C GLU A 55 -9.86 1.56 6.80
N GLN A 56 -10.03 1.52 8.13
CA GLN A 56 -9.72 2.65 9.00
C GLN A 56 -8.23 3.04 8.95
N LEU A 57 -7.33 2.05 8.96
CA LEU A 57 -5.89 2.27 8.80
C LEU A 57 -5.55 2.92 7.46
N THR A 58 -6.19 2.45 6.39
CA THR A 58 -6.00 3.01 5.04
C THR A 58 -6.40 4.48 4.99
N TYR A 59 -7.56 4.84 5.55
CA TYR A 59 -8.01 6.22 5.61
C TYR A 59 -7.07 7.11 6.44
N LEU A 60 -6.64 6.63 7.60
CA LEU A 60 -5.72 7.35 8.47
C LEU A 60 -4.36 7.57 7.78
N ALA A 61 -3.78 6.54 7.20
CA ALA A 61 -2.51 6.63 6.48
C ALA A 61 -2.58 7.57 5.28
N ARG A 62 -3.68 7.54 4.52
CA ARG A 62 -3.93 8.48 3.42
C ARG A 62 -4.00 9.91 3.93
N ALA A 63 -4.74 10.17 5.00
CA ALA A 63 -4.84 11.50 5.61
C ALA A 63 -3.46 12.02 6.07
N LEU A 64 -2.66 11.18 6.72
CA LEU A 64 -1.31 11.52 7.18
C LEU A 64 -0.28 11.67 6.05
N SER A 65 -0.59 11.19 4.85
CA SER A 65 0.28 11.31 3.68
C SER A 65 0.15 12.66 2.98
N GLY A 66 -0.84 13.48 3.33
CA GLY A 66 -1.13 14.74 2.63
C GLY A 66 -1.58 14.53 1.17
N ASP A 67 -1.99 13.30 0.83
CA ASP A 67 -2.35 12.89 -0.52
C ASP A 67 -3.80 13.32 -0.78
N SER A 68 -3.96 14.55 -1.29
CA SER A 68 -5.26 15.17 -1.57
C SER A 68 -5.91 14.68 -2.86
N GLY A 69 -5.20 13.86 -3.66
CA GLY A 69 -5.66 13.35 -4.95
C GLY A 69 -6.10 11.89 -4.93
N ASP A 70 -6.76 11.46 -6.01
CA ASP A 70 -7.05 10.05 -6.31
C ASP A 70 -5.76 9.34 -6.75
N SER A 71 -4.87 9.08 -5.79
CA SER A 71 -3.71 8.23 -6.07
C SER A 71 -4.18 6.80 -6.34
N TRP A 72 -3.78 6.28 -7.49
CA TRP A 72 -4.01 4.90 -7.90
C TRP A 72 -3.61 3.87 -6.82
N VAL A 73 -2.63 4.22 -5.96
CA VAL A 73 -2.18 3.39 -4.84
C VAL A 73 -3.31 3.16 -3.84
N TRP A 74 -3.97 4.22 -3.37
CA TRP A 74 -5.05 4.08 -2.38
C TRP A 74 -6.28 3.38 -2.97
N ASP A 75 -6.59 3.64 -4.24
CA ASP A 75 -7.65 2.93 -4.97
C ASP A 75 -7.34 1.43 -5.11
N SER A 76 -6.09 1.09 -5.44
CA SER A 76 -5.61 -0.30 -5.53
C SER A 76 -5.63 -1.01 -4.17
N VAL A 77 -5.20 -0.33 -3.09
CA VAL A 77 -5.28 -0.83 -1.70
C VAL A 77 -6.74 -1.15 -1.34
N LYS A 78 -7.69 -0.28 -1.69
CA LYS A 78 -9.12 -0.50 -1.46
C LYS A 78 -9.65 -1.69 -2.24
N LYS A 79 -9.25 -1.85 -3.51
CA LYS A 79 -9.61 -3.01 -4.34
C LYS A 79 -9.05 -4.31 -3.76
N LEU A 80 -7.81 -4.31 -3.29
CA LEU A 80 -7.20 -5.46 -2.62
C LEU A 80 -8.00 -5.87 -1.37
N ASN A 81 -8.38 -4.91 -0.52
CA ASN A 81 -9.20 -5.20 0.66
C ASN A 81 -10.55 -5.85 0.29
N ARG A 82 -11.18 -5.38 -0.79
CA ARG A 82 -12.44 -5.98 -1.29
C ARG A 82 -12.25 -7.43 -1.75
N ILE A 83 -11.15 -7.72 -2.46
CA ILE A 83 -10.82 -9.09 -2.90
C ILE A 83 -10.54 -9.97 -1.69
N ARG A 84 -9.76 -9.49 -0.71
CA ARG A 84 -9.49 -10.22 0.53
C ARG A 84 -10.78 -10.56 1.28
N ASN A 85 -11.68 -9.59 1.44
CA ASN A 85 -12.97 -9.81 2.10
C ASN A 85 -13.83 -10.83 1.32
N LEU A 86 -13.85 -10.73 -0.01
CA LEU A 86 -14.58 -11.67 -0.86
C LEU A 86 -14.11 -13.12 -0.66
N LEU A 87 -12.79 -13.32 -0.63
CA LEU A 87 -12.16 -14.63 -0.42
C LEU A 87 -12.34 -15.15 1.01
N ALA A 88 -12.34 -14.27 2.00
CA ALA A 88 -12.55 -14.65 3.40
C ALA A 88 -13.99 -15.13 3.69
N HIS A 89 -14.98 -14.61 2.95
CA HIS A 89 -16.39 -14.91 3.17
C HIS A 89 -16.98 -15.94 2.19
N ARG A 90 -16.25 -16.32 1.13
CA ARG A 90 -16.75 -17.23 0.09
C ARG A 90 -15.65 -18.20 -0.34
N LEU A 91 -15.95 -19.49 -0.26
CA LEU A 91 -15.05 -20.54 -0.75
C LEU A 91 -14.87 -20.48 -2.27
N GLU A 92 -15.94 -20.19 -3.02
CA GLU A 92 -15.93 -20.11 -4.49
C GLU A 92 -16.61 -18.83 -5.02
N PRO A 93 -15.90 -17.69 -4.97
CA PRO A 93 -16.47 -16.42 -5.43
C PRO A 93 -16.54 -16.33 -6.96
N LYS A 94 -17.77 -16.37 -7.51
CA LYS A 94 -18.05 -16.30 -8.96
C LYS A 94 -17.49 -15.07 -9.69
N ASN A 95 -17.20 -13.98 -8.98
CA ASN A 95 -16.75 -12.71 -9.55
C ASN A 95 -15.29 -12.36 -9.19
N LEU A 96 -14.50 -13.31 -8.69
CA LEU A 96 -13.10 -13.09 -8.30
C LEU A 96 -12.25 -12.56 -9.45
N ASN A 97 -12.33 -13.20 -10.62
CA ASN A 97 -11.54 -12.81 -11.80
C ASN A 97 -11.82 -11.37 -12.21
N VAL A 98 -13.08 -10.94 -12.18
CA VAL A 98 -13.48 -9.55 -12.48
C VAL A 98 -12.83 -8.57 -11.50
N LYS A 99 -12.84 -8.91 -10.19
CA LYS A 99 -12.24 -8.06 -9.16
C LYS A 99 -10.72 -7.99 -9.26
N LEU A 100 -10.06 -9.09 -9.63
CA LEU A 100 -8.63 -9.12 -9.92
C LEU A 100 -8.31 -8.25 -11.14
N SER A 101 -9.09 -8.34 -12.22
CA SER A 101 -8.92 -7.47 -13.39
C SER A 101 -9.09 -5.99 -13.05
N GLU A 102 -10.09 -5.63 -12.24
CA GLU A 102 -10.26 -4.24 -11.75
C GLU A 102 -9.04 -3.76 -10.95
N LEU A 103 -8.42 -4.62 -10.15
CA LEU A 103 -7.19 -4.31 -9.41
C LEU A 103 -6.02 -4.12 -10.37
N TYR A 104 -5.83 -5.02 -11.33
CA TYR A 104 -4.75 -4.94 -12.31
C TYR A 104 -4.85 -3.65 -13.13
N ILE A 105 -6.04 -3.31 -13.61
CA ILE A 105 -6.26 -2.08 -14.38
C ILE A 105 -5.95 -0.83 -13.53
N SER A 106 -6.33 -0.82 -12.24
CA SER A 106 -6.02 0.31 -11.35
C SER A 106 -4.52 0.49 -11.16
N ILE A 107 -3.78 -0.60 -10.97
CA ILE A 107 -2.33 -0.58 -10.82
C ILE A 107 -1.66 -0.21 -12.14
N GLN A 108 -2.03 -0.85 -13.25
CA GLN A 108 -1.51 -0.54 -14.59
C GLN A 108 -1.70 0.94 -14.91
N LYS A 109 -2.91 1.49 -14.77
CA LYS A 109 -3.18 2.92 -15.03
C LYS A 109 -2.27 3.83 -14.21
N GLY A 110 -1.97 3.45 -12.98
CA GLY A 110 -1.06 4.17 -12.09
C GLY A 110 0.41 4.06 -12.45
N LEU A 111 0.82 2.94 -13.06
CA LEU A 111 2.18 2.69 -13.53
C LEU A 111 2.42 3.22 -14.95
N SER A 112 1.37 3.34 -15.78
CA SER A 112 1.44 3.74 -17.19
C SER A 112 1.82 5.21 -17.44
N GLU A 113 2.28 5.94 -16.42
CA GLU A 113 3.16 7.08 -16.65
C GLU A 113 4.59 6.65 -17.05
N GLU A 114 4.99 5.37 -16.91
CA GLU A 114 6.20 4.81 -17.53
C GLU A 114 6.04 3.34 -18.02
N LYS A 115 6.05 3.19 -19.36
CA LYS A 115 6.37 2.03 -20.25
C LYS A 115 5.78 0.61 -20.05
N GLU A 116 5.47 0.02 -21.20
CA GLU A 116 4.92 -1.33 -21.44
C GLU A 116 5.61 -2.45 -20.65
N ILE A 117 4.82 -3.24 -19.94
CA ILE A 117 5.26 -4.50 -19.33
C ILE A 117 4.66 -5.66 -20.12
N SER A 118 5.57 -6.46 -20.68
CA SER A 118 5.33 -7.61 -21.55
C SER A 118 4.66 -8.81 -20.84
N SER A 119 3.54 -9.21 -21.44
CA SER A 119 2.82 -10.49 -21.59
C SER A 119 3.33 -11.83 -21.00
N ILE A 120 3.94 -11.91 -19.81
CA ILE A 120 4.25 -13.21 -19.19
C ILE A 120 3.39 -13.49 -17.94
N ALA A 121 2.27 -14.16 -18.23
CA ALA A 121 1.53 -15.14 -17.42
C ALA A 121 0.77 -14.68 -16.16
N LEU A 122 -0.56 -14.71 -16.23
CA LEU A 122 -1.56 -14.34 -15.21
C LEU A 122 -1.36 -14.83 -13.75
N VAL A 123 -0.52 -15.85 -13.50
CA VAL A 123 -0.18 -16.32 -12.13
C VAL A 123 1.11 -15.67 -11.62
N GLY A 124 2.00 -15.24 -12.53
CA GLY A 124 3.09 -14.30 -12.25
C GLY A 124 2.61 -12.85 -12.16
N GLU A 125 1.50 -12.51 -12.84
CA GLU A 125 0.94 -11.15 -12.86
C GLU A 125 0.47 -10.66 -11.49
N LEU A 126 -0.24 -11.48 -10.70
CA LEU A 126 -0.73 -11.05 -9.39
C LEU A 126 0.42 -10.62 -8.46
N HIS A 127 1.48 -11.43 -8.41
CA HIS A 127 2.66 -11.14 -7.63
C HIS A 127 3.35 -9.87 -8.13
N TRP A 128 3.48 -9.70 -9.44
CA TRP A 128 4.04 -8.47 -10.00
C TRP A 128 3.22 -7.23 -9.59
N TYR A 129 1.90 -7.26 -9.74
CA TYR A 129 1.03 -6.15 -9.40
C TYR A 129 1.02 -5.84 -7.90
N LEU A 130 0.95 -6.87 -7.05
CA LEU A 130 1.05 -6.70 -5.60
C LEU A 130 2.42 -6.13 -5.21
N GLY A 131 3.49 -6.55 -5.89
CA GLY A 131 4.84 -6.02 -5.69
C GLY A 131 4.95 -4.57 -6.11
N ALA A 132 4.41 -4.21 -7.27
CA ALA A 132 4.38 -2.83 -7.73
C ALA A 132 3.58 -1.92 -6.77
N LEU A 133 2.43 -2.39 -6.29
CA LEU A 133 1.63 -1.68 -5.29
C LEU A 133 2.40 -1.53 -3.96
N TYR A 134 3.00 -2.61 -3.47
CA TYR A 134 3.80 -2.63 -2.24
C TYR A 134 4.98 -1.66 -2.32
N LEU A 135 5.76 -1.70 -3.41
CA LEU A 135 6.91 -0.82 -3.62
C LEU A 135 6.48 0.64 -3.78
N SER A 136 5.36 0.90 -4.46
CA SER A 136 4.82 2.25 -4.61
C SER A 136 4.36 2.84 -3.28
N LEU A 137 3.77 2.02 -2.42
CA LEU A 137 3.42 2.43 -1.06
C LEU A 137 4.68 2.61 -0.18
N SER A 138 5.63 1.70 -0.26
CA SER A 138 6.92 1.78 0.44
C SER A 138 7.68 3.04 0.06
N ALA A 139 7.67 3.44 -1.22
CA ALA A 139 8.29 4.70 -1.65
C ALA A 139 7.75 5.90 -0.87
N ARG A 140 6.45 5.93 -0.53
CA ARG A 140 5.82 7.01 0.27
C ARG A 140 6.29 7.03 1.73
N LEU A 141 6.77 5.90 2.27
CA LEU A 141 7.41 5.84 3.57
C LEU A 141 8.78 6.55 3.56
N HIS A 142 9.52 6.35 2.47
CA HIS A 142 10.88 6.89 2.31
C HIS A 142 10.91 8.33 1.78
N VAL A 143 9.81 8.81 1.19
CA VAL A 143 9.62 10.24 0.90
C VAL A 143 9.44 10.95 2.24
N LYS A 144 10.49 11.68 2.66
CA LYS A 144 10.44 12.51 3.85
C LYS A 144 9.19 13.39 3.80
N PRO A 145 8.37 13.43 4.86
CA PRO A 145 7.32 14.43 4.92
C PRO A 145 7.99 15.79 4.75
N LYS A 146 7.53 16.58 3.77
CA LYS A 146 7.39 18.01 4.07
C LYS A 146 6.57 18.02 5.35
N THR A 147 7.11 18.55 6.45
CA THR A 147 6.54 18.37 7.80
C THR A 147 5.05 18.73 7.86
N LEU A 148 4.37 18.57 9.00
CA LEU A 148 2.96 19.00 9.17
C LEU A 148 2.67 20.45 8.70
N LEU A 149 3.70 21.27 8.47
CA LEU A 149 3.64 22.64 7.95
C LEU A 149 4.20 22.82 6.53
N GLY A 150 4.46 21.74 5.78
CA GLY A 150 5.05 21.82 4.44
C GLY A 150 6.54 22.20 4.43
N MET A 151 7.15 22.41 5.60
CA MET A 151 8.51 22.94 5.78
C MET A 151 9.50 21.83 6.15
N SER A 152 10.80 21.98 5.86
CA SER A 152 11.83 21.09 6.38
C SER A 152 12.09 21.35 7.88
N PRO A 153 12.68 20.41 8.63
CA PRO A 153 13.12 20.66 10.00
C PRO A 153 14.08 21.87 10.11
N GLU A 154 14.88 22.14 9.07
CA GLU A 154 15.74 23.33 9.04
C GLU A 154 14.94 24.62 8.87
N GLU A 155 13.85 24.60 8.10
CA GLU A 155 12.93 25.74 7.93
C GLU A 155 12.14 26.02 9.22
N LEU A 156 11.71 24.98 9.94
CA LEU A 156 11.09 25.12 11.26
C LEU A 156 12.07 25.67 12.31
N ALA A 157 13.32 25.17 12.32
CA ALA A 157 14.35 25.68 13.20
C ALA A 157 14.64 27.16 12.92
N LYS A 158 14.61 27.60 11.66
CA LYS A 158 14.77 29.02 11.29
C LYS A 158 13.61 29.91 11.75
N ILE A 159 12.40 29.39 11.89
CA ILE A 159 11.27 30.17 12.42
C ILE A 159 11.37 30.26 13.95
N VAL A 160 11.62 29.13 14.62
CA VAL A 160 11.68 29.07 16.08
C VAL A 160 12.92 29.76 16.67
N LEU A 161 14.01 29.87 15.91
CA LEU A 161 15.26 30.53 16.37
C LEU A 161 15.37 32.00 15.95
N ASN A 162 14.43 32.54 15.17
CA ASN A 162 14.38 33.96 14.80
C ASN A 162 13.23 34.71 15.49
N GLU A 163 12.57 34.09 16.47
CA GLU A 163 11.68 34.73 17.46
C GLU A 163 12.37 34.77 18.84
#